data_AF-A0A0G3IV86-F1
#
_entry.id   AF-A0A0G3IV86-F1
#
_cell.length_a   1.000
_cell.length_b   1.000
_cell.length_c   1.000
_cell.angle_alpha   90.00
_cell.angle_beta   90.00
_cell.angle_gamma   90.00
#
_symmetry.space_group_name_H-M   'P 1'
#
loop_
_entity.id
_entity.type
_entity.pdbx_description
1 polymer ?
#
loop_
_entity_poly.entity_id
_entity_poly.type
_entity_poly.pdbx_seq_one_letter_code
_entity_poly.pdbx_strand_id
1 'polypeptide(L)'
;MREPGGFAADAERLNVWSNRLDAFYAALDVIDADDPFDYCAEAWEIWQGAAASDPPPVADPAVLVVLGALQALAHAMTSATLDYYRTADVRDRMTLEAVHASLRHCLGALRRECRRWLEEGPPPADEIDARRTEMVASLQASGARPTVDAGIMFDKVCALTDAENKRYREAYGRLRTMVNRDLLQHITVEIDTLSDVVAGIVLDLQTTHGTTFDGGITEERRRKIGAALTSVTGALHDHQEQSIENAVKAFGHSSRQAEAVRALFDDLKRSSFDYRWLSELHQWMRHQDGDALRYQFTGRRLGEPHVDVHLDRQYMALRADQPNSNLLAPSELAVMTRDPSVLDMIKAIQPKMHALQAQIDKIMYPTVADDVATVKDLIVRFGGQKGVDALKSAPGSTHELWTPPHLSPRVLSFVRAFNQPL
;
A
#
# COMPACT_ATOMS: atom_id res chain seq x y z
N MET A 1 -37.98 47.03 -0.68
CA MET A 1 -38.31 46.15 -1.82
C MET A 1 -37.11 45.22 -1.99
N ARG A 2 -37.18 43.99 -1.46
CA ARG A 2 -36.17 42.95 -1.68
C ARG A 2 -36.58 42.20 -2.94
N GLU A 3 -35.71 42.14 -3.94
CA GLU A 3 -35.98 41.40 -5.17
C GLU A 3 -36.09 39.89 -4.91
N PRO A 4 -36.97 39.15 -5.63
CA PRO A 4 -37.18 37.72 -5.43
C PRO A 4 -36.14 36.83 -6.16
N GLY A 5 -34.91 37.32 -6.39
CA GLY A 5 -33.90 36.66 -7.22
C GLY A 5 -33.05 35.56 -6.56
N GLY A 6 -33.21 35.28 -5.26
CA GLY A 6 -32.32 34.37 -4.51
C GLY A 6 -32.51 32.88 -4.83
N PHE A 7 -33.76 32.40 -4.85
CA PHE A 7 -34.03 30.95 -4.96
C PHE A 7 -33.59 30.31 -6.28
N ALA A 8 -33.68 31.03 -7.41
CA ALA A 8 -33.30 30.50 -8.72
C ALA A 8 -31.78 30.38 -8.87
N ALA A 9 -31.03 31.36 -8.34
CA ALA A 9 -29.57 31.37 -8.38
C ALA A 9 -28.95 30.31 -7.45
N ASP A 10 -29.57 30.08 -6.28
CA ASP A 10 -29.11 29.06 -5.32
C ASP A 10 -29.37 27.63 -5.85
N ALA A 11 -30.52 27.41 -6.52
CA ALA A 11 -30.84 26.13 -7.16
C ALA A 11 -29.91 25.80 -8.36
N GLU A 12 -29.53 26.80 -9.16
CA GLU A 12 -28.60 26.63 -10.27
C GLU A 12 -27.19 26.28 -9.77
N ARG A 13 -26.71 26.94 -8.70
CA ARG A 13 -25.41 26.65 -8.10
C ARG A 13 -25.37 25.28 -7.42
N LEU A 14 -26.43 24.89 -6.71
CA LEU A 14 -26.58 23.55 -6.16
C LEU A 14 -26.54 22.48 -7.25
N ASN A 15 -27.17 22.72 -8.40
CA ASN A 15 -27.14 21.81 -9.54
C ASN A 15 -25.72 21.66 -10.12
N VAL A 16 -24.95 22.75 -10.24
CA VAL A 16 -23.54 22.70 -10.65
C VAL A 16 -22.72 21.84 -9.68
N TRP A 17 -22.88 22.05 -8.37
CA TRP A 17 -22.15 21.28 -7.36
C TRP A 17 -22.59 19.82 -7.27
N SER A 18 -23.87 19.53 -7.51
CA SER A 18 -24.37 18.16 -7.67
C SER A 18 -23.72 17.45 -8.86
N ASN A 19 -23.62 18.14 -10.01
CA ASN A 19 -22.96 17.59 -11.20
C ASN A 19 -21.45 17.36 -10.96
N ARG A 20 -20.78 18.26 -10.24
CA ARG A 20 -19.38 18.06 -9.82
C ARG A 20 -19.23 16.86 -8.89
N LEU A 21 -20.14 16.68 -7.94
CA LEU A 21 -20.15 15.51 -7.06
C LEU A 21 -20.37 14.21 -7.84
N ASP A 22 -21.26 14.21 -8.83
CA ASP A 22 -21.48 13.07 -9.72
C ASP A 22 -20.22 12.74 -10.54
N ALA A 23 -19.55 13.75 -11.09
CA ALA A 23 -18.30 13.58 -11.82
C ALA A 23 -17.17 13.07 -10.91
N PHE A 24 -17.04 13.61 -9.71
CA PHE A 24 -16.08 13.15 -8.72
C PHE A 24 -16.33 11.71 -8.30
N TYR A 25 -17.59 11.35 -8.03
CA TYR A 25 -17.99 9.99 -7.70
C TYR A 25 -17.64 8.99 -8.81
N ALA A 26 -17.76 9.37 -10.09
CA ALA A 26 -17.33 8.54 -11.21
C ALA A 26 -15.80 8.48 -11.34
N ALA A 27 -15.09 9.59 -11.07
CA ALA A 27 -13.63 9.65 -11.13
C ALA A 27 -12.97 8.73 -10.10
N LEU A 28 -13.64 8.44 -8.97
CA LEU A 28 -13.17 7.50 -7.96
C LEU A 28 -12.86 6.09 -8.49
N ASP A 29 -13.50 5.66 -9.57
CA ASP A 29 -13.28 4.33 -10.18
C ASP A 29 -12.04 4.32 -11.09
N VAL A 30 -11.47 5.48 -11.40
CA VAL A 30 -10.34 5.67 -12.32
C VAL A 30 -9.05 6.03 -11.58
N ILE A 31 -9.13 6.27 -10.27
CA ILE A 31 -7.94 6.52 -9.43
C ILE A 31 -7.13 5.22 -9.37
N ASP A 32 -5.96 5.25 -9.99
CA ASP A 32 -4.99 4.17 -10.00
C ASP A 32 -4.04 4.36 -8.81
N ALA A 33 -4.39 3.73 -7.68
CA ALA A 33 -3.63 3.83 -6.44
C ALA A 33 -3.26 2.43 -5.92
N ASP A 34 -2.02 2.29 -5.47
CA ASP A 34 -1.49 1.03 -4.95
C ASP A 34 -1.95 0.74 -3.51
N ASP A 35 -2.38 1.77 -2.76
CA ASP A 35 -2.78 1.64 -1.36
C ASP A 35 -3.88 2.62 -0.91
N PRO A 36 -4.57 2.34 0.21
CA PRO A 36 -5.67 3.17 0.70
C PRO A 36 -5.33 4.65 0.98
N PHE A 37 -4.10 4.95 1.36
CA PHE A 37 -3.66 6.32 1.65
C PHE A 37 -3.43 7.10 0.36
N ASP A 38 -2.78 6.50 -0.63
CA ASP A 38 -2.59 7.11 -1.94
C ASP A 38 -3.94 7.37 -2.61
N TYR A 39 -4.86 6.42 -2.50
CA TYR A 39 -6.23 6.57 -2.98
C TYR A 39 -6.97 7.75 -2.33
N CYS A 40 -6.94 7.85 -0.99
CA CYS A 40 -7.56 8.96 -0.28
C CYS A 40 -6.91 10.30 -0.60
N ALA A 41 -5.58 10.34 -0.74
CA ALA A 41 -4.84 11.56 -1.05
C ALA A 41 -5.16 12.08 -2.46
N GLU A 42 -5.19 11.20 -3.46
CA GLU A 42 -5.55 11.58 -4.83
C GLU A 42 -7.02 12.03 -4.92
N ALA A 43 -7.93 11.29 -4.28
CA ALA A 43 -9.33 11.68 -4.20
C ALA A 43 -9.51 13.05 -3.51
N TRP A 44 -8.71 13.32 -2.46
CA TRP A 44 -8.71 14.60 -1.77
C TRP A 44 -8.27 15.75 -2.68
N GLU A 45 -7.15 15.60 -3.39
CA GLU A 45 -6.62 16.62 -4.30
C GLU A 45 -7.59 16.92 -5.44
N ILE A 46 -8.22 15.89 -6.04
CA ILE A 46 -9.23 16.08 -7.10
C ILE A 46 -10.40 16.93 -6.60
N TRP A 47 -10.96 16.60 -5.44
CA TRP A 47 -12.13 17.32 -4.92
C TRP A 47 -11.76 18.72 -4.42
N GLN A 48 -10.64 18.86 -3.73
CA GLN A 48 -10.17 20.14 -3.23
C GLN A 48 -9.82 21.10 -4.37
N GLY A 49 -9.22 20.61 -5.47
CA GLY A 49 -8.94 21.43 -6.65
C GLY A 49 -10.21 22.04 -7.26
N ALA A 50 -11.31 21.28 -7.30
CA ALA A 50 -12.61 21.77 -7.75
C ALA A 50 -13.20 22.82 -6.79
N ALA A 51 -13.12 22.59 -5.46
CA ALA A 51 -13.60 23.53 -4.43
C ALA A 51 -12.81 24.84 -4.39
N ALA A 52 -11.49 24.77 -4.57
CA ALA A 52 -10.61 25.92 -4.61
C ALA A 52 -10.84 26.81 -5.83
N SER A 53 -11.18 26.20 -6.98
CA SER A 53 -11.33 26.92 -8.25
C SER A 53 -12.60 27.77 -8.31
N ASP A 54 -13.66 27.35 -7.62
CA ASP A 54 -14.98 27.99 -7.69
C ASP A 54 -15.78 27.78 -6.39
N PRO A 55 -15.35 28.39 -5.27
CA PRO A 55 -15.95 28.17 -3.96
C PRO A 55 -17.42 28.65 -3.88
N PRO A 56 -18.36 27.83 -3.35
CA PRO A 56 -19.74 28.28 -3.15
C PRO A 56 -19.83 29.30 -1.99
N PRO A 57 -20.81 30.23 -2.03
CA PRO A 57 -21.08 31.13 -0.92
C PRO A 57 -21.47 30.40 0.37
N VAL A 58 -21.14 31.01 1.49
CA VAL A 58 -21.20 30.43 2.84
C VAL A 58 -22.62 30.09 3.32
N ALA A 59 -23.61 30.78 2.77
CA ALA A 59 -25.04 30.60 3.07
C ALA A 59 -25.78 29.76 2.02
N ASP A 60 -25.06 29.28 0.99
CA ASP A 60 -25.63 28.51 -0.12
C ASP A 60 -25.65 27.01 0.23
N PRO A 61 -26.73 26.26 -0.06
CA PRO A 61 -26.79 24.81 0.15
C PRO A 61 -25.65 24.03 -0.54
N ALA A 62 -25.07 24.56 -1.62
CA ALA A 62 -23.89 23.99 -2.27
C ALA A 62 -22.66 23.88 -1.34
N VAL A 63 -22.55 24.71 -0.30
CA VAL A 63 -21.46 24.61 0.69
C VAL A 63 -21.52 23.28 1.45
N LEU A 64 -22.72 22.74 1.69
CA LEU A 64 -22.91 21.45 2.36
C LEU A 64 -22.45 20.29 1.47
N VAL A 65 -22.55 20.42 0.15
CA VAL A 65 -22.03 19.44 -0.81
C VAL A 65 -20.51 19.39 -0.75
N VAL A 66 -19.86 20.56 -0.78
CA VAL A 66 -18.40 20.68 -0.69
C VAL A 66 -17.88 20.10 0.63
N LEU A 67 -18.47 20.53 1.75
CA LEU A 67 -18.05 20.10 3.09
C LEU A 67 -18.36 18.63 3.36
N GLY A 68 -19.51 18.13 2.92
CA GLY A 68 -19.89 16.73 3.10
C GLY A 68 -18.95 15.77 2.37
N ALA A 69 -18.52 16.12 1.16
CA ALA A 69 -17.53 15.32 0.42
C ALA A 69 -16.14 15.36 1.08
N LEU A 70 -15.71 16.53 1.58
CA LEU A 70 -14.46 16.65 2.35
C LEU A 70 -14.52 15.87 3.66
N GLN A 71 -15.68 15.83 4.32
CA GLN A 71 -15.90 15.05 5.53
C GLN A 71 -15.82 13.54 5.25
N ALA A 72 -16.42 13.08 4.15
CA ALA A 72 -16.33 11.68 3.72
C ALA A 72 -14.88 11.25 3.47
N LEU A 73 -14.10 12.10 2.78
CA LEU A 73 -12.68 11.86 2.53
C LEU A 73 -11.86 11.86 3.83
N ALA A 74 -12.14 12.80 4.74
CA ALA A 74 -11.42 12.90 6.02
C ALA A 74 -11.68 11.68 6.90
N HIS A 75 -12.93 11.19 6.89
CA HIS A 75 -13.32 9.99 7.60
C HIS A 75 -12.63 8.74 7.04
N ALA A 76 -12.64 8.57 5.70
CA ALA A 76 -11.97 7.45 5.03
C ALA A 76 -10.46 7.43 5.37
N MET A 77 -9.79 8.59 5.26
CA MET A 77 -8.37 8.71 5.55
C MET A 77 -8.04 8.49 7.03
N THR A 78 -8.85 9.01 7.95
CA THR A 78 -8.67 8.81 9.40
C THR A 78 -8.85 7.34 9.76
N SER A 79 -9.85 6.67 9.19
CA SER A 79 -10.08 5.24 9.38
C SER A 79 -8.90 4.41 8.87
N ALA A 80 -8.37 4.70 7.68
CA ALA A 80 -7.18 4.03 7.14
C ALA A 80 -5.95 4.23 8.03
N THR A 81 -5.77 5.45 8.53
CA THR A 81 -4.67 5.79 9.43
C THR A 81 -4.77 5.06 10.76
N LEU A 82 -5.94 5.07 11.39
CA LEU A 82 -6.16 4.42 12.68
C LEU A 82 -6.03 2.90 12.57
N ASP A 83 -6.57 2.31 11.51
CA ASP A 83 -6.44 0.88 11.25
C ASP A 83 -4.97 0.48 11.07
N TYR A 84 -4.21 1.23 10.27
CA TYR A 84 -2.77 0.96 10.08
C TYR A 84 -1.97 0.91 11.39
N TYR A 85 -2.30 1.78 12.35
CA TYR A 85 -1.61 1.80 13.65
C TYR A 85 -2.15 0.78 14.66
N ARG A 86 -3.41 0.36 14.54
CA ARG A 86 -4.07 -0.55 15.50
C ARG A 86 -3.97 -2.01 15.08
N THR A 87 -3.87 -2.26 13.79
CA THR A 87 -3.88 -3.60 13.21
C THR A 87 -2.44 -4.02 12.95
N ALA A 88 -1.96 -4.90 13.83
CA ALA A 88 -0.56 -5.34 13.85
C ALA A 88 -0.21 -6.17 12.60
N ASP A 89 -1.09 -7.09 12.22
CA ASP A 89 -0.94 -7.88 11.00
C ASP A 89 -1.31 -7.02 9.78
N VAL A 90 -0.40 -6.93 8.81
CA VAL A 90 -0.63 -6.18 7.58
C VAL A 90 -1.74 -6.78 6.72
N ARG A 91 -2.00 -8.09 6.84
CA ARG A 91 -3.06 -8.82 6.11
C ARG A 91 -4.46 -8.43 6.57
N ASP A 92 -4.59 -8.07 7.85
CA ASP A 92 -5.86 -7.67 8.46
C ASP A 92 -6.14 -6.18 8.30
N ARG A 93 -5.18 -5.41 7.76
CA ARG A 93 -5.35 -3.98 7.53
C ARG A 93 -6.41 -3.72 6.47
N MET A 94 -7.05 -2.57 6.59
CA MET A 94 -8.08 -2.12 5.69
C MET A 94 -7.54 -2.05 4.26
N THR A 95 -8.21 -2.75 3.35
CA THR A 95 -7.83 -2.83 1.94
C THR A 95 -8.25 -1.58 1.18
N LEU A 96 -7.64 -1.38 0.00
CA LEU A 96 -8.05 -0.33 -0.93
C LEU A 96 -9.53 -0.46 -1.28
N GLU A 97 -10.00 -1.68 -1.56
CA GLU A 97 -11.40 -1.97 -1.88
C GLU A 97 -12.34 -1.57 -0.73
N ALA A 98 -11.95 -1.81 0.52
CA ALA A 98 -12.74 -1.44 1.69
C ALA A 98 -12.85 0.09 1.84
N VAL A 99 -11.74 0.83 1.64
CA VAL A 99 -11.74 2.29 1.65
C VAL A 99 -12.56 2.87 0.50
N HIS A 100 -12.37 2.34 -0.71
CA HIS A 100 -13.14 2.73 -1.89
C HIS A 100 -14.64 2.52 -1.67
N ALA A 101 -15.04 1.36 -1.17
CA ALA A 101 -16.44 1.05 -0.87
C ALA A 101 -17.02 1.97 0.22
N SER A 102 -16.26 2.26 1.27
CA SER A 102 -16.65 3.18 2.34
C SER A 102 -16.86 4.60 1.80
N LEU A 103 -15.90 5.11 1.01
CA LEU A 103 -15.97 6.45 0.43
C LEU A 103 -17.17 6.57 -0.52
N ARG A 104 -17.40 5.59 -1.40
CA ARG A 104 -18.57 5.55 -2.28
C ARG A 104 -19.87 5.48 -1.49
N HIS A 105 -19.91 4.73 -0.39
CA HIS A 105 -21.10 4.69 0.46
C HIS A 105 -21.45 6.09 1.00
N CYS A 106 -20.46 6.79 1.58
CA CYS A 106 -20.63 8.14 2.12
C CYS A 106 -21.02 9.16 1.04
N LEU A 107 -20.29 9.21 -0.08
CA LEU A 107 -20.60 10.12 -1.18
C LEU A 107 -21.94 9.78 -1.85
N GLY A 108 -22.29 8.49 -1.92
CA GLY A 108 -23.59 8.04 -2.41
C GLY A 108 -24.75 8.52 -1.52
N ALA A 109 -24.56 8.60 -0.21
CA ALA A 109 -25.53 9.21 0.70
C ALA A 109 -25.67 10.72 0.43
N LEU A 110 -24.55 11.44 0.31
CA LEU A 110 -24.55 12.87 -0.01
C LEU A 110 -25.23 13.17 -1.36
N ARG A 111 -24.97 12.36 -2.40
CA ARG A 111 -25.63 12.48 -3.71
C ARG A 111 -27.15 12.34 -3.61
N ARG A 112 -27.65 11.40 -2.79
CA ARG A 112 -29.09 11.23 -2.55
C ARG A 112 -29.68 12.46 -1.85
N GLU A 113 -28.96 13.03 -0.88
CA GLU A 113 -29.39 14.27 -0.22
C GLU A 113 -29.42 15.46 -1.18
N CYS A 114 -28.40 15.63 -2.02
CA CYS A 114 -28.35 16.70 -3.03
C CYS A 114 -29.52 16.60 -4.01
N ARG A 115 -29.82 15.39 -4.49
CA ARG A 115 -30.97 15.16 -5.38
C ARG A 115 -32.29 15.51 -4.71
N ARG A 116 -32.46 15.10 -3.45
CA ARG A 116 -33.64 15.46 -2.66
C ARG A 116 -33.78 16.98 -2.53
N TRP A 117 -32.69 17.71 -2.29
CA TRP A 117 -32.73 19.18 -2.23
C TRP A 117 -33.05 19.84 -3.57
N LEU A 118 -32.67 19.24 -4.69
CA LEU A 118 -33.05 19.72 -6.03
C LEU A 118 -34.53 19.46 -6.34
N GLU A 119 -35.12 18.37 -5.82
CA GLU A 119 -36.52 17.98 -6.06
C GLU A 119 -37.49 18.65 -5.08
N GLU A 120 -37.17 18.66 -3.79
CA GLU A 120 -38.04 19.11 -2.69
C GLU A 120 -37.76 20.55 -2.25
N GLY A 121 -36.62 21.11 -2.69
CA GLY A 121 -36.13 22.43 -2.30
C GLY A 121 -34.96 22.34 -1.29
N PRO A 122 -34.04 23.33 -1.29
CA PRO A 122 -32.89 23.33 -0.40
C PRO A 122 -33.30 23.51 1.06
N PRO A 123 -32.47 23.04 2.01
CA PRO A 123 -32.70 23.26 3.43
C PRO A 123 -32.75 24.76 3.74
N PRO A 124 -33.52 25.18 4.76
CA PRO A 124 -33.59 26.58 5.16
C PRO A 124 -32.23 27.07 5.71
N ALA A 125 -32.00 28.38 5.66
CA ALA A 125 -30.68 28.98 5.94
C ALA A 125 -30.15 28.69 7.35
N ASP A 126 -31.04 28.60 8.35
CA ASP A 126 -30.71 28.22 9.72
C ASP A 126 -30.23 26.76 9.83
N GLU A 127 -30.85 25.86 9.08
CA GLU A 127 -30.39 24.47 8.96
C GLU A 127 -29.04 24.38 8.23
N ILE A 128 -28.84 25.17 7.17
CA ILE A 128 -27.56 25.26 6.45
C ILE A 128 -26.44 25.70 7.40
N ASP A 129 -26.67 26.76 8.18
CA ASP A 129 -25.70 27.27 9.15
C ASP A 129 -25.36 26.24 10.24
N ALA A 130 -26.38 25.54 10.76
CA ALA A 130 -26.20 24.50 11.78
C ALA A 130 -25.37 23.32 11.25
N ARG A 131 -25.75 22.76 10.10
CA ARG A 131 -25.04 21.63 9.47
C ARG A 131 -23.62 22.01 9.06
N ARG A 132 -23.42 23.21 8.51
CA ARG A 132 -22.09 23.72 8.19
C ARG A 132 -21.21 23.73 9.43
N THR A 133 -21.72 24.26 10.54
CA THR A 133 -20.97 24.36 11.81
C THR A 133 -20.57 22.97 12.34
N GLU A 134 -21.49 21.99 12.27
CA GLU A 134 -21.21 20.61 12.66
C GLU A 134 -20.15 19.94 11.76
N MET A 135 -20.29 20.07 10.43
CA MET A 135 -19.31 19.53 9.47
C MET A 135 -17.93 20.17 9.66
N VAL A 136 -17.88 21.47 9.93
CA VAL A 136 -16.65 22.20 10.25
C VAL A 136 -16.00 21.65 11.51
N ALA A 137 -16.78 21.42 12.58
CA ALA A 137 -16.27 20.86 13.83
C ALA A 137 -15.77 19.41 13.66
N SER A 138 -16.48 18.59 12.87
CA SER A 138 -16.06 17.22 12.55
C SER A 138 -14.76 17.18 11.75
N LEU A 139 -14.65 18.03 10.73
CA LEU A 139 -13.41 18.21 9.98
C LEU A 139 -12.28 18.66 10.90
N GLN A 140 -12.53 19.60 11.82
CA GLN A 140 -11.55 20.10 12.79
C GLN A 140 -11.01 19.00 13.70
N ALA A 141 -11.89 18.15 14.23
CA ALA A 141 -11.51 16.99 15.03
C ALA A 141 -10.66 15.97 14.26
N SER A 142 -10.80 15.96 12.93
CA SER A 142 -10.04 15.11 12.01
C SER A 142 -8.75 15.80 11.51
N GLY A 143 -8.47 17.01 11.97
CA GLY A 143 -7.30 17.82 11.60
C GLY A 143 -7.53 18.79 10.43
N ALA A 144 -8.70 18.82 9.78
CA ALA A 144 -9.05 19.70 8.66
C ALA A 144 -9.85 20.94 9.09
N ARG A 145 -9.49 22.17 8.67
CA ARG A 145 -10.23 23.40 9.05
C ARG A 145 -10.87 24.12 7.86
N PRO A 146 -12.19 24.08 7.66
CA PRO A 146 -12.90 24.97 6.74
C PRO A 146 -12.93 26.41 7.26
N THR A 147 -12.69 27.41 6.41
CA THR A 147 -12.95 28.83 6.75
C THR A 147 -14.19 29.38 6.03
N VAL A 148 -14.64 30.55 6.51
CA VAL A 148 -15.91 31.26 6.22
C VAL A 148 -16.05 31.73 4.77
N ASP A 149 -15.32 31.16 3.80
CA ASP A 149 -15.49 31.44 2.36
C ASP A 149 -14.96 30.23 1.59
N ALA A 150 -15.63 29.07 1.81
CA ALA A 150 -15.41 27.73 1.27
C ALA A 150 -13.97 27.24 0.95
N GLY A 151 -12.94 27.85 1.53
CA GLY A 151 -11.55 27.41 1.50
C GLY A 151 -11.18 26.76 2.82
N ILE A 152 -10.82 25.48 2.81
CA ILE A 152 -10.24 24.81 3.99
C ILE A 152 -8.88 25.41 4.31
N MET A 153 -8.78 26.32 5.28
CA MET A 153 -7.52 26.87 5.82
C MET A 153 -7.11 26.22 7.15
N PHE A 154 -5.98 25.49 7.13
CA PHE A 154 -5.31 24.95 8.33
C PHE A 154 -4.62 26.06 9.14
N ASP A 155 -4.56 25.93 10.46
CA ASP A 155 -3.90 26.89 11.36
C ASP A 155 -2.36 26.80 11.25
N LYS A 156 -1.70 27.96 11.35
CA LYS A 156 -0.30 28.16 10.94
C LYS A 156 0.71 27.75 12.03
N VAL A 157 1.42 26.63 11.83
CA VAL A 157 2.56 26.21 12.69
C VAL A 157 3.91 26.77 12.17
N CYS A 158 4.11 26.86 10.84
CA CYS A 158 5.32 27.39 10.19
C CYS A 158 5.02 27.98 8.80
N ALA A 159 5.78 28.97 8.32
CA ALA A 159 5.69 29.49 6.95
C ALA A 159 6.76 28.86 6.06
N LEU A 160 6.38 28.38 4.87
CA LEU A 160 7.28 27.88 3.84
C LEU A 160 7.17 28.74 2.58
N THR A 161 8.30 28.97 1.91
CA THR A 161 8.34 29.52 0.55
C THR A 161 7.95 28.45 -0.47
N ASP A 162 7.57 28.85 -1.69
CA ASP A 162 7.22 27.91 -2.77
C ASP A 162 8.37 26.95 -3.10
N ALA A 163 9.60 27.44 -3.06
CA ALA A 163 10.81 26.64 -3.28
C ALA A 163 11.00 25.59 -2.16
N GLU A 164 10.78 25.96 -0.90
CA GLU A 164 10.83 25.03 0.23
C GLU A 164 9.71 23.99 0.14
N ASN A 165 8.48 24.43 -0.15
CA ASN A 165 7.32 23.56 -0.27
C ASN A 165 7.49 22.53 -1.40
N LYS A 166 7.98 22.98 -2.58
CA LYS A 166 8.34 22.10 -3.69
C LYS A 166 9.42 21.10 -3.28
N ARG A 167 10.50 21.57 -2.63
CA ARG A 167 11.58 20.71 -2.15
C ARG A 167 11.06 19.61 -1.21
N TYR A 168 10.23 19.95 -0.22
CA TYR A 168 9.69 18.95 0.70
C TYR A 168 8.74 17.98 0.04
N ARG A 169 7.85 18.48 -0.82
CA ARG A 169 6.86 17.62 -1.48
C ARG A 169 7.51 16.64 -2.45
N GLU A 170 8.53 17.09 -3.19
CA GLU A 170 9.28 16.21 -4.07
C GLU A 170 10.09 15.16 -3.28
N ALA A 171 10.76 15.56 -2.20
CA ALA A 171 11.48 14.63 -1.33
C ALA A 171 10.54 13.60 -0.70
N TYR A 172 9.42 14.05 -0.14
CA TYR A 172 8.40 13.19 0.42
C TYR A 172 7.79 12.27 -0.63
N GLY A 173 7.46 12.78 -1.83
CA GLY A 173 6.93 12.00 -2.94
C GLY A 173 7.88 10.88 -3.35
N ARG A 174 9.19 11.15 -3.45
CA ARG A 174 10.22 10.13 -3.73
C ARG A 174 10.28 9.07 -2.63
N LEU A 175 10.30 9.47 -1.35
CA LEU A 175 10.29 8.52 -0.23
C LEU A 175 9.01 7.69 -0.19
N ARG A 176 7.86 8.29 -0.46
CA ARG A 176 6.58 7.60 -0.56
C ARG A 176 6.60 6.55 -1.64
N THR A 177 7.04 6.92 -2.85
CA THR A 177 7.19 5.96 -3.95
C THR A 177 8.15 4.83 -3.62
N MET A 178 9.25 5.11 -2.92
CA MET A 178 10.19 4.06 -2.47
C MET A 178 9.54 3.12 -1.44
N VAL A 179 8.87 3.67 -0.44
CA VAL A 179 8.33 2.93 0.72
C VAL A 179 7.05 2.16 0.40
N ASN A 180 6.21 2.67 -0.52
CA ASN A 180 4.99 1.99 -0.95
C ASN A 180 5.26 0.80 -1.90
N ARG A 181 6.42 0.75 -2.53
CA ARG A 181 6.84 -0.31 -3.47
C ARG A 181 7.48 -1.53 -2.82
N ASP A 182 7.12 -1.83 -1.57
CA ASP A 182 7.83 -2.82 -0.75
C ASP A 182 7.45 -4.26 -1.11
N LEU A 183 7.93 -4.71 -2.27
CA LEU A 183 7.84 -6.09 -2.75
C LEU A 183 8.47 -7.08 -1.75
N LEU A 184 9.42 -6.61 -0.93
CA LEU A 184 10.04 -7.41 0.13
C LEU A 184 9.07 -7.65 1.31
N GLN A 185 8.21 -6.69 1.64
CA GLN A 185 7.13 -6.88 2.61
C GLN A 185 6.18 -7.99 2.14
N HIS A 186 5.83 -8.02 0.85
CA HIS A 186 4.98 -9.08 0.31
C HIS A 186 5.62 -10.47 0.48
N ILE A 187 6.90 -10.63 0.11
CA ILE A 187 7.65 -11.88 0.35
C ILE A 187 7.61 -12.28 1.83
N THR A 188 7.80 -11.31 2.75
CA THR A 188 7.80 -11.57 4.20
C THR A 188 6.44 -12.11 4.65
N VAL A 189 5.35 -11.48 4.20
CA VAL A 189 3.97 -11.92 4.50
C VAL A 189 3.71 -13.34 3.99
N GLU A 190 4.17 -13.67 2.79
CA GLU A 190 4.00 -15.02 2.24
C GLU A 190 4.82 -16.06 3.03
N ILE A 191 6.02 -15.72 3.50
CA ILE A 191 6.83 -16.60 4.33
C ILE A 191 6.20 -16.80 5.72
N ASP A 192 5.65 -15.75 6.32
CA ASP A 192 4.93 -15.85 7.59
C ASP A 192 3.68 -16.72 7.43
N THR A 193 2.95 -16.56 6.33
CA THR A 193 1.79 -17.40 5.99
C THR A 193 2.18 -18.87 5.82
N LEU A 194 3.30 -19.17 5.16
CA LEU A 194 3.83 -20.54 5.10
C LEU A 194 4.18 -21.08 6.49
N SER A 195 4.78 -20.25 7.34
CA SER A 195 5.14 -20.62 8.71
C SER A 195 3.91 -20.92 9.55
N ASP A 196 2.84 -20.13 9.42
CA ASP A 196 1.53 -20.35 10.05
C ASP A 196 0.91 -21.68 9.61
N VAL A 197 0.96 -21.99 8.30
CA VAL A 197 0.46 -23.26 7.75
C VAL A 197 1.25 -24.45 8.31
N VAL A 198 2.58 -24.36 8.33
CA VAL A 198 3.44 -25.43 8.88
C VAL A 198 3.17 -25.61 10.38
N ALA A 199 3.11 -24.53 11.15
CA ALA A 199 2.81 -24.57 12.59
C ALA A 199 1.44 -25.18 12.87
N GLY A 200 0.41 -24.80 12.09
CA GLY A 200 -0.92 -25.37 12.19
C GLY A 200 -0.95 -26.89 11.92
N ILE A 201 -0.17 -27.37 10.95
CA ILE A 201 -0.04 -28.82 10.67
C ILE A 201 0.73 -29.54 11.78
N VAL A 202 1.80 -28.93 12.31
CA VAL A 202 2.53 -29.47 13.46
C VAL A 202 1.60 -29.61 14.66
N LEU A 203 0.78 -28.60 14.95
CA LEU A 203 -0.20 -28.63 16.03
C LEU A 203 -1.26 -29.72 15.82
N ASP A 204 -1.80 -29.84 14.60
CA ASP A 204 -2.74 -30.91 14.25
C ASP A 204 -2.13 -32.31 14.42
N LEU A 205 -0.86 -32.50 14.06
CA LEU A 205 -0.13 -33.74 14.31
C LEU A 205 0.02 -34.05 15.81
N GLN A 206 0.10 -33.04 16.68
CA GLN A 206 0.14 -33.21 18.14
C GLN A 206 -1.23 -33.61 18.69
N THR A 207 -2.30 -32.93 18.27
CA THR A 207 -3.65 -33.10 18.85
C THR A 207 -4.34 -34.37 18.36
N THR A 208 -4.12 -34.75 17.11
CA THR A 208 -4.86 -35.84 16.45
C THR A 208 -4.13 -37.19 16.59
N HIS A 209 -3.28 -37.35 17.62
CA HIS A 209 -2.39 -38.52 17.81
C HIS A 209 -1.48 -38.86 16.62
N GLY A 210 -1.15 -37.89 15.77
CA GLY A 210 -0.21 -38.10 14.67
C GLY A 210 -0.72 -39.04 13.58
N THR A 211 -2.04 -39.10 13.31
CA THR A 211 -2.52 -39.88 12.14
C THR A 211 -1.92 -39.29 10.85
N THR A 212 -1.01 -40.05 10.28
CA THR A 212 -0.41 -39.87 8.95
C THR A 212 -0.91 -40.95 7.99
N PHE A 213 -1.73 -41.89 8.48
CA PHE A 213 -2.27 -43.03 7.73
C PHE A 213 -3.56 -42.68 6.98
N ASP A 214 -4.21 -41.58 7.33
CA ASP A 214 -5.34 -41.05 6.56
C ASP A 214 -4.79 -40.31 5.31
N GLY A 215 -5.03 -40.91 4.15
CA GLY A 215 -4.61 -40.37 2.86
C GLY A 215 -5.27 -39.04 2.52
N GLY A 216 -6.53 -38.82 2.92
CA GLY A 216 -7.26 -37.58 2.66
C GLY A 216 -6.71 -36.41 3.49
N ILE A 217 -6.44 -36.64 4.77
CA ILE A 217 -5.83 -35.63 5.66
C ILE A 217 -4.41 -35.31 5.19
N THR A 218 -3.64 -36.32 4.78
CA THR A 218 -2.26 -36.12 4.29
C THR A 218 -2.23 -35.35 2.98
N GLU A 219 -3.20 -35.59 2.08
CA GLU A 219 -3.36 -34.83 0.84
C GLU A 219 -3.76 -33.37 1.11
N GLU A 220 -4.66 -33.14 2.08
CA GLU A 220 -5.02 -31.80 2.53
C GLU A 220 -3.81 -31.02 3.04
N ARG A 221 -2.98 -31.64 3.89
CA ARG A 221 -1.73 -31.05 4.39
C ARG A 221 -0.78 -30.72 3.25
N ARG A 222 -0.61 -31.65 2.28
CA ARG A 222 0.20 -31.43 1.08
C ARG A 222 -0.30 -30.22 0.29
N ARG A 223 -1.60 -30.13 0.05
CA ARG A 223 -2.22 -29.04 -0.72
C ARG A 223 -2.04 -27.69 -0.06
N LYS A 224 -2.24 -27.60 1.26
CA LYS A 224 -2.04 -26.35 2.03
C LYS A 224 -0.61 -25.85 1.94
N ILE A 225 0.36 -26.74 2.19
CA ILE A 225 1.79 -26.39 2.09
C ILE A 225 2.15 -26.02 0.64
N GLY A 226 1.71 -26.81 -0.34
CA GLY A 226 1.97 -26.55 -1.76
C GLY A 226 1.40 -25.19 -2.22
N ALA A 227 0.21 -24.82 -1.78
CA ALA A 227 -0.37 -23.51 -2.05
C ALA A 227 0.45 -22.37 -1.44
N ALA A 228 0.85 -22.49 -0.18
CA ALA A 228 1.70 -21.50 0.49
C ALA A 228 3.09 -21.38 -0.17
N LEU A 229 3.71 -22.51 -0.56
CA LEU A 229 4.96 -22.50 -1.32
C LEU A 229 4.80 -21.84 -2.69
N THR A 230 3.69 -22.09 -3.39
CA THR A 230 3.37 -21.42 -4.66
C THR A 230 3.31 -19.91 -4.48
N SER A 231 2.70 -19.45 -3.39
CA SER A 231 2.63 -18.03 -3.06
C SER A 231 4.01 -17.43 -2.78
N VAL A 232 4.84 -18.07 -1.92
CA VAL A 232 6.20 -17.60 -1.60
C VAL A 232 7.07 -17.51 -2.85
N THR A 233 7.10 -18.57 -3.66
CA THR A 233 7.92 -18.60 -4.87
C THR A 233 7.42 -17.64 -5.95
N GLY A 234 6.10 -17.39 -6.00
CA GLY A 234 5.49 -16.33 -6.80
C GLY A 234 5.94 -14.94 -6.36
N ALA A 235 5.87 -14.65 -5.06
CA ALA A 235 6.36 -13.38 -4.52
C ALA A 235 7.84 -13.11 -4.82
N LEU A 236 8.69 -14.15 -4.80
CA LEU A 236 10.10 -14.04 -5.21
C LEU A 236 10.26 -13.71 -6.70
N HIS A 237 9.43 -14.31 -7.55
CA HIS A 237 9.43 -14.06 -8.99
C HIS A 237 8.94 -12.64 -9.31
N ASP A 238 7.82 -12.24 -8.70
CA ASP A 238 7.23 -10.91 -8.86
C ASP A 238 8.18 -9.83 -8.34
N HIS A 239 8.88 -10.08 -7.21
CA HIS A 239 9.91 -9.19 -6.70
C HIS A 239 11.01 -8.93 -7.74
N GLN A 240 11.47 -9.99 -8.42
CA GLN A 240 12.47 -9.86 -9.48
C GLN A 240 11.92 -9.08 -10.68
N GLU A 241 10.80 -9.51 -11.25
CA GLU A 241 10.24 -8.91 -12.46
C GLU A 241 9.89 -7.44 -12.23
N GLN A 242 9.14 -7.16 -11.18
CA GLN A 242 8.67 -5.82 -10.87
C GLN A 242 9.83 -4.88 -10.52
N SER A 243 10.89 -5.35 -9.83
CA SER A 243 12.08 -4.54 -9.57
C SER A 243 12.79 -4.13 -10.85
N ILE A 244 12.94 -5.06 -11.80
CA ILE A 244 13.56 -4.78 -13.10
C ILE A 244 12.68 -3.86 -13.93
N GLU A 245 11.38 -4.12 -14.02
CA GLU A 245 10.44 -3.27 -14.74
C GLU A 245 10.41 -1.85 -14.18
N ASN A 246 10.43 -1.70 -12.85
CA ASN A 246 10.46 -0.40 -12.21
C ASN A 246 11.74 0.36 -12.54
N ALA A 247 12.89 -0.31 -12.57
CA ALA A 247 14.15 0.29 -12.99
C ALA A 247 14.11 0.72 -14.48
N VAL A 248 13.53 -0.11 -15.34
CA VAL A 248 13.33 0.20 -16.77
C VAL A 248 12.39 1.39 -16.95
N LYS A 249 11.29 1.45 -16.20
CA LYS A 249 10.33 2.57 -16.22
C LYS A 249 10.98 3.87 -15.73
N ALA A 250 11.83 3.80 -14.70
CA ALA A 250 12.47 4.97 -14.10
C ALA A 250 13.65 5.52 -14.93
N PHE A 251 14.47 4.66 -15.51
CA PHE A 251 15.74 5.05 -16.13
C PHE A 251 15.83 4.77 -17.64
N GLY A 252 14.89 3.99 -18.19
CA GLY A 252 14.91 3.51 -19.57
C GLY A 252 15.51 2.11 -19.72
N HIS A 253 15.09 1.40 -20.78
CA HIS A 253 15.39 -0.02 -20.99
C HIS A 253 16.88 -0.35 -21.13
N SER A 254 17.66 0.53 -21.76
CA SER A 254 19.10 0.35 -21.99
C SER A 254 19.96 1.21 -21.05
N SER A 255 19.41 1.58 -19.89
CA SER A 255 20.15 2.34 -18.90
C SER A 255 21.09 1.45 -18.09
N ARG A 256 22.25 1.99 -17.69
CA ARG A 256 23.19 1.29 -16.80
C ARG A 256 22.54 0.92 -15.47
N GLN A 257 21.58 1.71 -15.00
CA GLN A 257 20.83 1.47 -13.77
C GLN A 257 19.90 0.26 -13.89
N ALA A 258 19.12 0.16 -14.97
CA ALA A 258 18.27 -1.00 -15.21
C ALA A 258 19.09 -2.28 -15.42
N GLU A 259 20.22 -2.18 -16.12
CA GLU A 259 21.18 -3.28 -16.26
C GLU A 259 21.80 -3.68 -14.92
N ALA A 260 22.14 -2.72 -14.06
CA ALA A 260 22.68 -2.99 -12.72
C ALA A 260 21.66 -3.72 -11.83
N VAL A 261 20.40 -3.31 -11.83
CA VAL A 261 19.33 -4.02 -11.08
C VAL A 261 19.18 -5.46 -11.59
N ARG A 262 19.14 -5.67 -12.91
CA ARG A 262 19.10 -7.02 -13.49
C ARG A 262 20.32 -7.85 -13.06
N ALA A 263 21.50 -7.26 -13.12
CA ALA A 263 22.75 -7.92 -12.74
C ALA A 263 22.78 -8.35 -11.27
N LEU A 264 22.12 -7.61 -10.36
CA LEU A 264 22.00 -8.00 -8.94
C LEU A 264 21.22 -9.32 -8.78
N PHE A 265 20.11 -9.48 -9.50
CA PHE A 265 19.35 -10.74 -9.47
C PHE A 265 20.11 -11.89 -10.13
N ASP A 266 20.77 -11.64 -11.27
CA ASP A 266 21.62 -12.63 -11.92
C ASP A 266 22.77 -13.07 -11.00
N ASP A 267 23.37 -12.13 -10.28
CA ASP A 267 24.41 -12.43 -9.32
C ASP A 267 23.91 -13.24 -8.13
N LEU A 268 22.72 -12.93 -7.62
CA LEU A 268 22.10 -13.71 -6.56
C LEU A 268 21.78 -15.14 -7.04
N LYS A 269 21.26 -15.31 -8.26
CA LYS A 269 21.04 -16.65 -8.85
C LYS A 269 22.32 -17.44 -9.03
N ARG A 270 23.46 -16.78 -9.30
CA ARG A 270 24.76 -17.45 -9.39
C ARG A 270 25.31 -17.81 -8.01
N SER A 271 25.24 -16.91 -7.05
CA SER A 271 25.89 -17.01 -5.74
C SER A 271 25.08 -17.78 -4.68
N SER A 272 23.76 -17.90 -4.85
CA SER A 272 22.86 -18.51 -3.86
C SER A 272 22.15 -19.73 -4.44
N PHE A 273 22.56 -20.91 -3.99
CA PHE A 273 21.86 -22.17 -4.25
C PHE A 273 20.36 -22.07 -3.92
N ASP A 274 20.05 -21.59 -2.72
CA ASP A 274 18.68 -21.53 -2.18
C ASP A 274 17.77 -20.69 -3.07
N TYR A 275 18.23 -19.48 -3.43
CA TYR A 275 17.44 -18.54 -4.23
C TYR A 275 17.20 -19.07 -5.64
N ARG A 276 18.27 -19.59 -6.27
CA ARG A 276 18.19 -20.17 -7.62
C ARG A 276 17.14 -21.27 -7.67
N TRP A 277 17.23 -22.28 -6.80
CA TRP A 277 16.30 -23.40 -6.84
C TRP A 277 14.87 -23.03 -6.40
N LEU A 278 14.69 -22.04 -5.52
CA LEU A 278 13.35 -21.50 -5.23
C LEU A 278 12.73 -20.75 -6.42
N SER A 279 13.53 -20.00 -7.19
CA SER A 279 13.07 -19.37 -8.43
C SER A 279 12.66 -20.38 -9.49
N GLU A 280 13.41 -21.47 -9.63
CA GLU A 280 13.08 -22.54 -10.59
C GLU A 280 11.85 -23.34 -10.13
N LEU A 281 11.71 -23.56 -8.83
CA LEU A 281 10.53 -24.20 -8.24
C LEU A 281 9.23 -23.45 -8.56
N HIS A 282 9.26 -22.11 -8.66
CA HIS A 282 8.10 -21.32 -9.08
C HIS A 282 7.54 -21.78 -10.43
N GLN A 283 8.41 -21.90 -11.44
CA GLN A 283 8.01 -22.30 -12.79
C GLN A 283 7.38 -23.71 -12.77
N TRP A 284 7.90 -24.59 -11.94
CA TRP A 284 7.44 -25.97 -11.86
C TRP A 284 6.12 -26.13 -11.11
N MET A 285 5.93 -25.37 -10.03
CA MET A 285 4.65 -25.37 -9.32
C MET A 285 3.52 -24.74 -10.15
N ARG A 286 3.82 -23.74 -11.01
CA ARG A 286 2.83 -23.20 -11.97
C ARG A 286 2.29 -24.26 -12.94
N HIS A 287 3.10 -25.28 -13.27
CA HIS A 287 2.69 -26.37 -14.16
C HIS A 287 2.09 -27.57 -13.42
N GLN A 288 1.80 -27.46 -12.11
CA GLN A 288 1.27 -28.52 -11.25
C GLN A 288 2.12 -29.80 -11.25
N ASP A 289 3.45 -29.62 -11.30
CA ASP A 289 4.37 -30.74 -11.29
C ASP A 289 4.60 -31.25 -9.85
N GLY A 290 3.66 -32.07 -9.37
CA GLY A 290 3.60 -32.54 -7.99
C GLY A 290 4.79 -33.39 -7.55
N ASP A 291 5.62 -33.85 -8.49
CA ASP A 291 6.77 -34.74 -8.23
C ASP A 291 8.05 -33.96 -7.86
N ALA A 292 8.04 -32.63 -7.99
CA ALA A 292 9.18 -31.78 -7.61
C ALA A 292 9.42 -31.72 -6.08
N LEU A 293 8.39 -32.02 -5.29
CA LEU A 293 8.39 -31.85 -3.84
C LEU A 293 8.06 -33.14 -3.10
N ARG A 294 8.89 -33.49 -2.11
CA ARG A 294 8.66 -34.60 -1.18
C ARG A 294 8.28 -34.07 0.18
N TYR A 295 7.09 -34.42 0.63
CA TYR A 295 6.53 -33.94 1.91
C TYR A 295 6.80 -34.96 3.00
N GLN A 296 7.38 -34.51 4.11
CA GLN A 296 7.65 -35.34 5.28
C GLN A 296 6.78 -34.89 6.45
N PHE A 297 5.82 -35.74 6.84
CA PHE A 297 5.00 -35.54 8.03
C PHE A 297 5.36 -36.60 9.07
N THR A 298 5.95 -36.17 10.19
CA THR A 298 6.35 -37.07 11.27
C THR A 298 5.53 -36.79 12.52
N GLY A 299 4.51 -37.61 12.77
CA GLY A 299 3.81 -37.63 14.06
C GLY A 299 4.61 -38.44 15.10
N ARG A 300 4.82 -37.89 16.30
CA ARG A 300 5.49 -38.61 17.40
C ARG A 300 4.62 -38.60 18.65
N ARG A 301 4.52 -39.75 19.32
CA ARG A 301 3.85 -39.89 20.63
C ARG A 301 4.74 -39.42 21.79
N LEU A 302 6.06 -39.49 21.60
CA LEU A 302 7.11 -39.00 22.51
C LEU A 302 8.15 -38.28 21.63
N GLY A 303 8.35 -36.98 21.86
CA GLY A 303 9.17 -36.08 21.03
C GLY A 303 8.34 -35.12 20.19
N GLU A 304 8.99 -34.11 19.60
CA GLU A 304 8.31 -33.08 18.80
C GLU A 304 7.92 -33.63 17.41
N PRO A 305 6.66 -33.45 16.97
CA PRO A 305 6.30 -33.71 15.59
C PRO A 305 7.03 -32.76 14.67
N HIS A 306 7.33 -33.24 13.47
CA HIS A 306 8.15 -32.53 12.51
C HIS A 306 7.49 -32.57 11.14
N VAL A 307 7.44 -31.40 10.51
CA VAL A 307 6.96 -31.19 9.15
C VAL A 307 8.12 -30.60 8.37
N ASP A 308 8.44 -31.20 7.24
CA ASP A 308 9.42 -30.68 6.30
C ASP A 308 8.99 -30.94 4.86
N VAL A 309 9.54 -30.18 3.93
CA VAL A 309 9.33 -30.31 2.49
C VAL A 309 10.69 -30.30 1.83
N HIS A 310 10.97 -31.34 1.06
CA HIS A 310 12.25 -31.50 0.38
C HIS A 310 12.08 -31.35 -1.13
N LEU A 311 13.08 -30.74 -1.75
CA LEU A 311 13.19 -30.71 -3.20
C LEU A 311 13.69 -32.08 -3.71
N ASP A 312 12.97 -32.72 -4.63
CA ASP A 312 13.41 -34.01 -5.19
C ASP A 312 14.62 -33.83 -6.11
N ARG A 313 15.83 -33.89 -5.56
CA ARG A 313 17.06 -33.61 -6.30
C ARG A 313 17.24 -34.49 -7.56
N GLN A 314 16.74 -35.73 -7.54
CA GLN A 314 16.89 -36.66 -8.66
C GLN A 314 15.96 -36.28 -9.80
N TYR A 315 14.69 -36.03 -9.46
CA TYR A 315 13.71 -35.56 -10.43
C TYR A 315 14.14 -34.24 -11.07
N MET A 316 14.67 -33.32 -10.26
CA MET A 316 15.09 -31.99 -10.69
C MET A 316 16.38 -32.04 -11.53
N ALA A 317 17.33 -32.91 -11.21
CA ALA A 317 18.51 -33.15 -12.04
C ALA A 317 18.15 -33.74 -13.42
N LEU A 318 17.24 -34.73 -13.46
CA LEU A 318 16.78 -35.34 -14.72
C LEU A 318 16.13 -34.31 -15.65
N ARG A 319 15.34 -33.39 -15.08
CA ARG A 319 14.70 -32.32 -15.85
C ARG A 319 15.70 -31.27 -16.32
N ALA A 320 16.73 -31.01 -15.51
CA ALA A 320 17.77 -30.05 -15.83
C ALA A 320 18.68 -30.48 -17.00
N ASP A 321 18.80 -31.78 -17.24
CA ASP A 321 19.54 -32.36 -18.38
C ASP A 321 18.79 -32.32 -19.72
N GLN A 322 17.59 -31.71 -19.79
CA GLN A 322 16.82 -31.63 -21.04
C GLN A 322 17.42 -30.62 -22.04
N PRO A 323 17.29 -30.84 -23.38
CA PRO A 323 18.00 -30.07 -24.42
C PRO A 323 17.69 -28.57 -24.52
N ASN A 324 16.67 -28.08 -23.81
CA ASN A 324 16.26 -26.66 -23.78
C ASN A 324 16.27 -26.07 -22.35
N SER A 325 16.91 -26.75 -21.42
CA SER A 325 17.02 -26.30 -20.03
C SER A 325 18.00 -25.13 -19.93
N ASN A 326 17.52 -23.95 -19.53
CA ASN A 326 18.36 -22.79 -19.18
C ASN A 326 18.82 -22.83 -17.70
N LEU A 327 18.73 -24.00 -17.06
CA LEU A 327 19.03 -24.13 -15.64
C LEU A 327 20.51 -23.91 -15.35
N LEU A 328 20.77 -23.02 -14.40
CA LEU A 328 22.11 -22.74 -13.91
C LEU A 328 22.56 -23.85 -12.95
N ALA A 329 23.72 -24.44 -13.21
CA ALA A 329 24.40 -25.44 -12.36
C ALA A 329 23.58 -26.72 -11.98
N PRO A 330 23.07 -27.50 -12.95
CA PRO A 330 22.35 -28.77 -12.69
C PRO A 330 23.12 -29.78 -11.85
N SER A 331 24.45 -29.80 -12.02
CA SER A 331 25.36 -30.76 -11.40
C SER A 331 25.44 -30.63 -9.88
N GLU A 332 25.06 -29.49 -9.30
CA GLU A 332 25.10 -29.30 -7.85
C GLU A 332 24.10 -30.22 -7.12
N LEU A 333 22.90 -30.42 -7.66
CA LEU A 333 21.90 -31.34 -7.09
C LEU A 333 22.35 -32.81 -7.16
N ALA A 334 23.13 -33.16 -8.20
CA ALA A 334 23.65 -34.51 -8.38
C ALA A 334 24.70 -34.88 -7.32
N VAL A 335 25.47 -33.89 -6.85
CA VAL A 335 26.55 -34.08 -5.85
C VAL A 335 26.00 -34.11 -4.41
N MET A 336 24.78 -33.61 -4.17
CA MET A 336 24.17 -33.62 -2.84
C MET A 336 23.82 -35.04 -2.38
N THR A 337 24.13 -35.34 -1.12
CA THR A 337 23.82 -36.64 -0.49
C THR A 337 22.37 -36.77 -0.02
N ARG A 338 21.67 -35.65 0.15
CA ARG A 338 20.29 -35.57 0.65
C ARG A 338 19.49 -34.51 -0.11
N ASP A 339 18.19 -34.70 -0.13
CA ASP A 339 17.25 -33.74 -0.71
C ASP A 339 17.20 -32.49 0.18
N PRO A 340 17.43 -31.28 -0.37
CA PRO A 340 17.47 -30.06 0.44
C PRO A 340 16.08 -29.70 0.97
N SER A 341 16.01 -29.21 2.21
CA SER A 341 14.77 -28.69 2.80
C SER A 341 14.43 -27.34 2.18
N VAL A 342 13.24 -27.24 1.59
CA VAL A 342 12.68 -26.02 1.02
C VAL A 342 12.40 -24.99 2.12
N LEU A 343 12.00 -25.43 3.32
CA LEU A 343 11.77 -24.54 4.45
C LEU A 343 13.07 -23.89 4.94
N ASP A 344 14.17 -24.66 4.99
CA ASP A 344 15.48 -24.11 5.33
C ASP A 344 16.02 -23.19 4.23
N MET A 345 15.81 -23.53 2.95
CA MET A 345 16.14 -22.66 1.82
C MET A 345 15.41 -21.30 1.93
N ILE A 346 14.11 -21.30 2.26
CA ILE A 346 13.32 -20.07 2.45
C ILE A 346 13.88 -19.22 3.60
N LYS A 347 14.22 -19.83 4.73
CA LYS A 347 14.88 -19.12 5.84
C LYS A 347 16.23 -18.54 5.44
N ALA A 348 17.03 -19.29 4.67
CA ALA A 348 18.36 -18.88 4.24
C ALA A 348 18.35 -17.70 3.25
N ILE A 349 17.28 -17.55 2.45
CA ILE A 349 17.18 -16.42 1.50
C ILE A 349 16.71 -15.12 2.14
N GLN A 350 15.96 -15.14 3.26
CA GLN A 350 15.46 -13.91 3.90
C GLN A 350 16.54 -12.83 4.09
N PRO A 351 17.68 -13.08 4.75
CA PRO A 351 18.71 -12.05 4.92
C PRO A 351 19.34 -11.62 3.59
N LYS A 352 19.43 -12.52 2.60
CA LYS A 352 19.92 -12.22 1.25
C LYS A 352 18.96 -11.28 0.51
N MET A 353 17.64 -11.44 0.71
CA MET A 353 16.61 -10.56 0.15
C MET A 353 16.66 -9.16 0.74
N HIS A 354 16.83 -9.02 2.05
CA HIS A 354 17.06 -7.72 2.68
C HIS A 354 18.32 -7.03 2.13
N ALA A 355 19.41 -7.77 1.98
CA ALA A 355 20.66 -7.24 1.43
C ALA A 355 20.54 -6.86 -0.06
N LEU A 356 19.77 -7.62 -0.84
CA LEU A 356 19.46 -7.33 -2.23
C LEU A 356 18.62 -6.06 -2.35
N GLN A 357 17.54 -5.95 -1.57
CA GLN A 357 16.67 -4.79 -1.58
C GLN A 357 17.45 -3.51 -1.24
N ALA A 358 18.32 -3.56 -0.22
CA ALA A 358 19.16 -2.43 0.14
C ALA A 358 20.12 -2.00 -0.99
N GLN A 359 20.52 -2.91 -1.88
CA GLN A 359 21.32 -2.57 -3.06
C GLN A 359 20.47 -1.99 -4.19
N ILE A 360 19.27 -2.54 -4.42
CA ILE A 360 18.29 -2.00 -5.36
C ILE A 360 17.93 -0.56 -4.96
N ASP A 361 17.63 -0.32 -3.69
CA ASP A 361 17.26 1.00 -3.18
C ASP A 361 18.37 2.03 -3.40
N LYS A 362 19.64 1.65 -3.27
CA LYS A 362 20.78 2.54 -3.56
C LYS A 362 20.86 2.93 -5.03
N ILE A 363 20.46 2.05 -5.94
CA ILE A 363 20.45 2.32 -7.38
C ILE A 363 19.22 3.17 -7.75
N MET A 364 18.06 2.80 -7.22
CA MET A 364 16.78 3.42 -7.54
C MET A 364 16.60 4.79 -6.87
N TYR A 365 17.16 4.96 -5.67
CA TYR A 365 16.97 6.14 -4.81
C TYR A 365 18.31 6.62 -4.22
N PRO A 366 19.27 7.06 -5.06
CA PRO A 366 20.59 7.50 -4.59
C PRO A 366 20.54 8.71 -3.65
N THR A 367 19.48 9.51 -3.73
CA THR A 367 19.26 10.71 -2.90
C THR A 367 18.47 10.43 -1.62
N VAL A 368 18.21 9.15 -1.27
CA VAL A 368 17.35 8.79 -0.14
C VAL A 368 17.78 9.45 1.17
N ALA A 369 19.09 9.57 1.43
CA ALA A 369 19.60 10.21 2.64
C ALA A 369 19.26 11.73 2.68
N ASP A 370 19.39 12.42 1.54
CA ASP A 370 19.06 13.83 1.41
C ASP A 370 17.54 14.07 1.49
N ASP A 371 16.76 13.14 0.92
CA ASP A 371 15.31 13.15 0.98
C ASP A 371 14.81 12.93 2.42
N VAL A 372 15.40 11.96 3.14
CA VAL A 372 15.13 11.73 4.57
C VAL A 372 15.51 12.94 5.40
N ALA A 373 16.68 13.54 5.18
CA ALA A 373 17.09 14.74 5.89
C ALA A 373 16.13 15.91 5.64
N THR A 374 15.67 16.05 4.40
CA THR A 374 14.70 17.07 3.99
C THR A 374 13.34 16.85 4.66
N VAL A 375 12.84 15.61 4.77
CA VAL A 375 11.59 15.32 5.50
C VAL A 375 11.78 15.42 7.02
N LYS A 376 12.96 15.10 7.58
CA LYS A 376 13.27 15.35 9.01
C LYS A 376 13.23 16.84 9.34
N ASP A 377 13.81 17.69 8.48
CA ASP A 377 13.74 19.16 8.64
C ASP A 377 12.28 19.64 8.66
N LEU A 378 11.46 19.13 7.74
CA LEU A 378 10.03 19.41 7.70
C LEU A 378 9.33 19.03 9.03
N ILE A 379 9.55 17.81 9.53
CA ILE A 379 8.94 17.33 10.79
C ILE A 379 9.36 18.19 12.00
N VAL A 380 10.63 18.59 12.07
CA VAL A 380 11.15 19.46 13.14
C VAL A 380 10.47 20.83 13.11
N ARG A 381 10.20 21.38 11.92
CA ARG A 381 9.48 22.65 11.77
C ARG A 381 8.04 22.61 12.27
N PHE A 382 7.44 21.42 12.40
CA PHE A 382 6.12 21.23 13.03
C PHE A 382 6.18 20.90 14.53
N GLY A 383 7.32 21.11 15.18
CA GLY A 383 7.47 20.89 16.63
C GLY A 383 7.66 19.42 17.02
N GLY A 384 7.80 18.50 16.05
CA GLY A 384 8.19 17.11 16.30
C GLY A 384 7.20 16.26 17.10
N GLN A 385 5.98 16.74 17.36
CA GLN A 385 4.94 16.02 18.10
C GLN A 385 4.09 15.15 17.16
N LYS A 386 3.72 13.94 17.62
CA LYS A 386 2.87 13.01 16.86
C LYS A 386 1.50 13.66 16.59
N GLY A 387 1.17 13.96 15.33
CA GLY A 387 -0.21 14.18 14.88
C GLY A 387 -0.64 15.63 14.55
N VAL A 388 0.24 16.53 14.07
CA VAL A 388 -0.12 17.94 13.79
C VAL A 388 0.43 18.50 12.46
N ASP A 389 0.62 17.65 11.44
CA ASP A 389 1.44 17.96 10.25
C ASP A 389 0.73 18.72 9.08
N ALA A 390 -0.19 19.67 9.34
CA ALA A 390 -0.90 20.38 8.26
C ALA A 390 -0.56 21.90 8.20
N LEU A 391 -0.07 22.37 7.03
CA LEU A 391 0.32 23.77 6.73
C LEU A 391 -0.83 24.61 6.16
N LYS A 392 -0.69 25.94 6.30
CA LYS A 392 -1.14 26.89 5.27
C LYS A 392 -0.22 28.11 5.04
N SER A 393 -0.44 28.67 3.85
CA SER A 393 0.23 29.73 3.09
C SER A 393 0.34 31.11 3.77
N ALA A 394 1.28 31.93 3.27
CA ALA A 394 1.59 33.27 3.76
C ALA A 394 0.73 34.38 3.11
N PRO A 395 0.61 35.57 3.73
CA PRO A 395 -0.09 36.70 3.13
C PRO A 395 0.73 37.31 1.99
N GLY A 396 0.16 37.37 0.78
CA GLY A 396 0.77 38.02 -0.40
C GLY A 396 0.85 37.15 -1.66
N SER A 397 0.62 35.84 -1.56
CA SER A 397 0.56 34.93 -2.71
C SER A 397 -0.87 34.84 -3.24
N THR A 398 -1.20 35.65 -4.24
CA THR A 398 -2.53 35.73 -4.86
C THR A 398 -2.84 34.64 -5.88
N HIS A 399 -2.01 33.61 -6.03
CA HIS A 399 -2.34 32.46 -6.88
C HIS A 399 -1.77 31.17 -6.26
N GLU A 400 -2.60 30.13 -6.22
CA GLU A 400 -2.35 28.74 -5.81
C GLU A 400 -2.48 28.40 -4.31
N LEU A 401 -3.59 27.71 -4.00
CA LEU A 401 -3.86 27.03 -2.74
C LEU A 401 -3.07 25.72 -2.70
N TRP A 402 -1.99 25.66 -1.92
CA TRP A 402 -1.23 24.43 -1.70
C TRP A 402 -1.43 23.87 -0.31
N THR A 403 -1.77 22.59 -0.27
CA THR A 403 -1.69 21.68 0.88
C THR A 403 -0.31 21.00 0.90
N PRO A 404 0.32 20.82 2.08
CA PRO A 404 1.42 19.87 2.18
C PRO A 404 0.93 18.47 1.81
N PRO A 405 1.80 17.60 1.30
CA PRO A 405 1.44 16.20 1.13
C PRO A 405 1.07 15.60 2.50
N HIS A 406 -0.08 14.95 2.59
CA HIS A 406 -0.45 14.17 3.77
C HIS A 406 0.64 13.12 4.02
N LEU A 407 1.30 13.23 5.18
CA LEU A 407 2.45 12.40 5.53
C LEU A 407 1.97 11.01 5.97
N SER A 408 2.19 10.02 5.11
CA SER A 408 1.88 8.61 5.31
C SER A 408 2.60 8.12 6.57
N PRO A 409 1.88 7.46 7.50
CA PRO A 409 2.47 6.77 8.66
C PRO A 409 3.70 5.94 8.33
N ARG A 410 3.68 5.28 7.16
CA ARG A 410 4.74 4.39 6.70
C ARG A 410 6.02 5.16 6.36
N VAL A 411 5.89 6.26 5.61
CA VAL A 411 7.02 7.16 5.28
C VAL A 411 7.57 7.81 6.55
N LEU A 412 6.70 8.23 7.46
CA LEU A 412 7.11 8.79 8.75
C LEU A 412 7.85 7.78 9.63
N SER A 413 7.40 6.52 9.66
CA SER A 413 8.08 5.43 10.37
C SER A 413 9.47 5.18 9.78
N PHE A 414 9.56 5.07 8.44
CA PHE A 414 10.82 4.91 7.73
C PHE A 414 11.80 6.05 8.02
N VAL A 415 11.35 7.31 7.89
CA VAL A 415 12.16 8.51 8.14
C VAL A 415 12.69 8.52 9.58
N ARG A 416 11.89 8.10 10.57
CA ARG A 416 12.29 8.03 11.98
C ARG A 416 13.32 6.92 12.25
N ALA A 417 13.17 5.75 11.64
CA ALA A 417 14.07 4.62 11.79
C ALA A 417 15.36 4.74 10.94
N PHE A 418 15.39 5.62 9.94
CA PHE A 418 16.54 5.78 9.05
C PHE A 418 17.81 6.18 9.82
N ASN A 419 18.84 5.32 9.74
CA ASN A 419 20.13 5.33 10.47
C ASN A 419 20.08 4.95 11.96
N GLN A 420 18.99 4.36 12.47
CA GLN A 420 19.03 3.69 13.77
C GLN A 420 19.58 2.26 13.60
N PRO A 421 20.51 1.79 14.44
CA PRO A 421 20.85 0.38 14.48
C PRO A 421 19.61 -0.42 14.89
N LEU A 422 19.35 -1.51 14.15
CA LEU A 422 18.30 -2.50 14.46
C LEU A 422 18.44 -3.06 15.88
#